data_AF-A0A7S2ITF4-F1
#
_entry.id   AF-A0A7S2ITF4-F1
#
_cell.length_a   1.000
_cell.length_b   1.000
_cell.length_c   1.000
_cell.angle_alpha   90.00
_cell.angle_beta   90.00
_cell.angle_gamma   90.00
#
_symmetry.space_group_name_H-M   'P 1'
#
loop_
_entity.id
_entity.type
_entity.pdbx_description
1 polymer ?
#
loop_
_entity_poly.entity_id
_entity_poly.type
_entity_poly.pdbx_seq_one_letter_code
_entity_poly.pdbx_strand_id
1 'polypeptide(L)'
;LSIALTAGGPPRGALGPPAHFDGLTVGPQFLSVARECALTGDRVDFEVVRSSSRPVCFHIGGLLSQAECDHLIAAADAAGMHQATTVGGDERRNCRVAWLPVDSDVVAASLCGALEQLFLQAAVLEQTDCTSGGRWENMQCLNYADGGEFLPHYDANECTHRMLTVLLYLNGAGETWFPLALQDARDAQAVANKNPPRQVALNAARQLEPSRDGL
;
A
#
# COMPACT_ATOMS: atom_id res chain seq x y z
N LEU A 1 2.25 -3.43 -4.17
CA LEU A 1 3.63 -2.93 -4.41
C LEU A 1 4.16 -2.37 -3.10
N SER A 2 5.43 -2.62 -2.77
CA SER A 2 6.04 -2.08 -1.56
C SER A 2 7.47 -1.61 -1.81
N ILE A 3 7.91 -0.60 -1.05
CA ILE A 3 9.27 -0.02 -1.12
C ILE A 3 10.06 -0.48 0.10
N ALA A 4 11.23 -1.08 -0.11
CA ALA A 4 12.11 -1.56 0.94
C ALA A 4 13.42 -0.74 1.02
N LEU A 5 13.93 -0.53 2.24
CA LEU A 5 15.24 0.09 2.45
C LEU A 5 16.31 -0.90 2.90
N THR A 6 17.55 -0.59 2.54
CA THR A 6 18.77 -1.27 2.96
C THR A 6 19.34 -0.63 4.25
N ALA A 7 20.38 -1.24 4.82
CA ALA A 7 20.88 -0.94 6.15
C ALA A 7 21.26 0.55 6.35
N GLY A 8 20.64 1.19 7.34
CA GLY A 8 20.86 2.60 7.70
C GLY A 8 19.55 3.34 8.00
N GLY A 9 18.47 2.93 7.33
CA GLY A 9 17.17 3.56 7.46
C GLY A 9 17.16 5.02 6.99
N PRO A 10 15.98 5.58 6.69
CA PRO A 10 15.88 6.98 6.33
C PRO A 10 16.00 7.84 7.61
N PRO A 11 16.51 9.08 7.53
CA PRO A 11 16.60 9.95 8.69
C PRO A 11 15.23 10.14 9.35
N ARG A 12 15.19 10.32 10.68
CA ARG A 12 13.93 10.58 11.41
C ARG A 12 13.20 11.76 10.76
N GLY A 13 11.94 11.57 10.41
CA GLY A 13 11.11 12.58 9.74
C GLY A 13 11.14 12.54 8.20
N ALA A 14 12.06 11.78 7.59
CA ALA A 14 12.00 11.51 6.14
C ALA A 14 10.88 10.52 5.78
N LEU A 15 10.37 9.79 6.78
CA LEU A 15 9.17 8.95 6.67
C LEU A 15 7.94 9.76 7.05
N GLY A 16 7.48 10.56 6.10
CA GLY A 16 6.24 11.30 6.20
C GLY A 16 5.73 11.65 4.81
N PRO A 17 4.42 11.83 4.64
CA PRO A 17 3.89 12.27 3.36
C PRO A 17 4.57 13.60 2.96
N PRO A 18 4.88 13.82 1.67
CA PRO A 18 5.47 15.07 1.21
C PRO A 18 4.63 16.30 1.57
N ALA A 19 5.26 17.48 1.59
CA ALA A 19 4.66 18.74 2.05
C ALA A 19 3.36 19.14 1.33
N HIS A 20 3.14 18.66 0.10
CA HIS A 20 1.88 18.90 -0.61
C HIS A 20 0.67 18.19 0.02
N PHE A 21 0.89 17.30 1.00
CA PHE A 21 -0.16 16.71 1.83
C PHE A 21 -0.38 17.43 3.18
N ASP A 22 0.42 18.44 3.54
CA ASP A 22 0.34 19.08 4.86
C ASP A 22 -1.04 19.70 5.14
N GLY A 23 -1.75 20.13 4.09
CA GLY A 23 -3.11 20.66 4.18
C GLY A 23 -4.21 19.60 4.23
N LEU A 24 -3.88 18.32 4.00
CA LEU A 24 -4.87 17.25 3.88
C LEU A 24 -5.18 16.64 5.25
N THR A 25 -6.32 17.06 5.83
CA THR A 25 -6.85 16.47 7.06
C THR A 25 -7.65 15.19 6.78
N VAL A 26 -7.81 14.32 7.79
CA VAL A 26 -8.72 13.17 7.66
C VAL A 26 -10.14 13.66 7.38
N GLY A 27 -10.79 13.12 6.36
CA GLY A 27 -12.16 13.49 5.98
C GLY A 27 -12.30 13.79 4.48
N PRO A 28 -13.28 14.62 4.07
CA PRO A 28 -13.69 14.74 2.67
C PRO A 28 -12.78 15.61 1.80
N GLN A 29 -11.73 16.21 2.37
CA GLN A 29 -10.76 16.98 1.59
C GLN A 29 -9.96 16.03 0.70
N PHE A 30 -9.67 16.49 -0.52
CA PHE A 30 -8.89 15.71 -1.47
C PHE A 30 -7.85 16.59 -2.18
N LEU A 31 -6.77 15.94 -2.60
CA LEU A 31 -5.80 16.47 -3.54
C LEU A 31 -6.13 15.92 -4.93
N SER A 32 -6.30 16.81 -5.91
CA SER A 32 -6.45 16.41 -7.32
C SER A 32 -5.09 16.26 -7.97
N VAL A 33 -4.86 15.10 -8.59
CA VAL A 33 -3.59 14.73 -9.22
C VAL A 33 -3.90 14.13 -10.60
N ALA A 34 -2.91 14.09 -11.48
CA ALA A 34 -3.03 13.37 -12.74
C ALA A 34 -1.74 12.65 -13.10
N ARG A 35 -1.88 11.61 -13.91
CA ARG A 35 -0.79 10.92 -14.60
C ARG A 35 -1.19 10.58 -16.02
N GLU A 36 -0.24 10.08 -16.80
CA GLU A 36 -0.54 9.50 -18.11
C GLU A 36 -0.85 8.00 -17.95
N CYS A 37 -1.87 7.53 -18.67
CA CYS A 37 -2.20 6.12 -18.84
C CYS A 37 -1.03 5.41 -19.52
N ALA A 38 -0.54 4.32 -18.92
CA ALA A 38 0.64 3.63 -19.43
C ALA A 38 0.41 2.93 -20.78
N LEU A 39 -0.86 2.63 -21.11
CA LEU A 39 -1.23 1.92 -22.32
C LEU A 39 -1.61 2.85 -23.48
N THR A 40 -2.26 3.98 -23.19
CA THR A 40 -2.80 4.88 -24.22
C THR A 40 -2.10 6.24 -24.28
N GLY A 41 -1.38 6.63 -23.22
CA GLY A 41 -0.83 7.98 -23.06
C GLY A 41 -1.87 9.05 -22.70
N ASP A 42 -3.15 8.69 -22.59
CA ASP A 42 -4.20 9.62 -22.20
C ASP A 42 -4.04 10.10 -20.76
N ARG A 43 -4.51 11.30 -20.46
CA ARG A 43 -4.53 11.83 -19.10
C ARG A 43 -5.52 11.05 -18.23
N VAL A 44 -5.06 10.63 -17.06
CA VAL A 44 -5.87 10.02 -15.98
C VAL A 44 -5.85 10.96 -14.78
N ASP A 45 -6.97 11.61 -14.52
CA ASP A 45 -7.19 12.43 -13.32
C ASP A 45 -7.67 11.54 -12.16
N PHE A 46 -7.15 11.78 -10.97
CA PHE A 46 -7.49 11.01 -9.77
C PHE A 46 -7.46 11.87 -8.50
N GLU A 47 -8.15 11.39 -7.47
CA GLU A 47 -8.29 12.09 -6.19
C GLU A 47 -7.57 11.32 -5.08
N VAL A 48 -6.84 12.04 -4.23
CA VAL A 48 -6.20 11.48 -3.03
C VAL A 48 -6.85 12.04 -1.79
N VAL A 49 -7.45 11.17 -0.98
CA VAL A 49 -8.13 11.51 0.27
C VAL A 49 -7.37 10.90 1.44
N ARG A 50 -7.17 11.65 2.53
CA ARG A 50 -6.59 11.08 3.74
C ARG A 50 -7.67 10.38 4.56
N SER A 51 -7.55 9.06 4.71
CA SER A 51 -8.54 8.23 5.42
C SER A 51 -8.15 7.94 6.86
N SER A 52 -6.87 8.00 7.21
CA SER A 52 -6.42 7.86 8.59
C SER A 52 -5.20 8.71 8.92
N SER A 53 -5.14 9.14 10.17
CA SER A 53 -3.97 9.81 10.73
C SER A 53 -2.92 8.83 11.26
N ARG A 54 -3.35 7.62 11.67
CA ARG A 54 -2.49 6.57 12.19
C ARG A 54 -3.16 5.18 12.00
N PRO A 55 -2.56 4.25 11.22
CA PRO A 55 -1.45 4.52 10.30
C PRO A 55 -1.80 5.65 9.32
N VAL A 56 -0.79 6.32 8.78
CA VAL A 56 -1.06 7.33 7.74
C VAL A 56 -1.58 6.58 6.51
N CYS A 57 -2.85 6.76 6.20
CA CYS A 57 -3.52 6.08 5.09
C CYS A 57 -4.16 7.10 4.16
N PHE A 58 -3.97 6.88 2.87
CA PHE A 58 -4.61 7.63 1.81
C PHE A 58 -5.41 6.69 0.92
N HIS A 59 -6.64 7.07 0.59
CA HIS A 59 -7.45 6.44 -0.43
C HIS A 59 -7.27 7.20 -1.74
N ILE A 60 -7.03 6.47 -2.84
CA ILE A 60 -6.78 7.05 -4.16
C ILE A 60 -7.88 6.57 -5.12
N GLY A 61 -8.80 7.46 -5.47
CA GLY A 61 -9.90 7.17 -6.39
C GLY A 61 -9.53 7.48 -7.83
N GLY A 62 -9.63 6.48 -8.72
CA GLY A 62 -9.40 6.67 -10.17
C GLY A 62 -7.95 6.59 -10.63
N LEU A 63 -7.04 6.04 -9.82
CA LEU A 63 -5.61 5.95 -10.16
C LEU A 63 -5.35 5.18 -11.46
N LEU A 64 -6.12 4.12 -11.73
CA LEU A 64 -5.97 3.24 -12.89
C LEU A 64 -7.18 3.37 -13.82
N SER A 65 -6.92 3.39 -15.12
CA SER A 65 -7.96 3.16 -16.11
C SER A 65 -8.39 1.69 -16.09
N GLN A 66 -9.61 1.39 -16.58
CA GLN A 66 -10.09 0.02 -16.68
C GLN A 66 -9.15 -0.85 -17.55
N ALA A 67 -8.63 -0.30 -18.63
CA ALA A 67 -7.70 -1.01 -19.53
C ALA A 67 -6.40 -1.41 -18.81
N GLU A 68 -5.89 -0.56 -17.91
CA GLU A 68 -4.71 -0.88 -17.11
C GLU A 68 -5.01 -1.95 -16.05
N CYS A 69 -6.21 -1.90 -15.43
CA CYS A 69 -6.66 -2.96 -14.53
C CYS A 69 -6.74 -4.31 -15.25
N ASP A 70 -7.38 -4.36 -16.42
CA ASP A 70 -7.53 -5.56 -17.23
C ASP A 70 -6.18 -6.11 -17.68
N HIS A 71 -5.26 -5.23 -18.08
CA HIS A 71 -3.88 -5.59 -18.43
C HIS A 71 -3.16 -6.28 -17.27
N LEU A 72 -3.19 -5.70 -16.06
CA LEU A 72 -2.54 -6.28 -14.89
C LEU A 72 -3.14 -7.63 -14.48
N ILE A 73 -4.46 -7.78 -14.59
CA ILE A 73 -5.15 -9.07 -14.35
C ILE A 73 -4.65 -10.12 -15.35
N ALA A 74 -4.67 -9.79 -16.65
CA ALA A 74 -4.22 -10.71 -17.70
C ALA A 74 -2.73 -11.08 -17.55
N ALA A 75 -1.88 -10.13 -17.17
CA ALA A 75 -0.47 -10.37 -16.91
C ALA A 75 -0.26 -11.33 -15.72
N ALA A 76 -1.03 -11.16 -14.64
CA ALA A 76 -1.00 -12.06 -13.49
C ALA A 76 -1.45 -13.49 -13.82
N ASP A 77 -2.51 -13.63 -14.63
CA ASP A 77 -2.97 -14.93 -15.11
C ASP A 77 -1.92 -15.61 -16.00
N ALA A 78 -1.33 -14.87 -16.93
CA ALA A 78 -0.27 -15.36 -17.82
C ALA A 78 1.00 -15.77 -17.06
N ALA A 79 1.30 -15.09 -15.95
CA ALA A 79 2.42 -15.43 -15.06
C ALA A 79 2.19 -16.72 -14.24
N GLY A 80 0.99 -17.31 -14.28
CA GLY A 80 0.68 -18.57 -13.62
C GLY A 80 0.44 -18.41 -12.12
N MET A 81 -0.71 -17.84 -11.75
CA MET A 81 -1.07 -17.68 -10.34
C MET A 81 -1.10 -19.02 -9.58
N HIS A 82 -0.50 -19.07 -8.39
CA HIS A 82 -0.44 -20.27 -7.54
C HIS A 82 -0.97 -19.96 -6.13
N GLN A 83 -1.18 -21.01 -5.32
CA GLN A 83 -1.66 -20.88 -3.94
C GLN A 83 -0.75 -19.93 -3.14
N ALA A 84 -1.33 -18.87 -2.57
CA ALA A 84 -0.58 -17.88 -1.81
C ALA A 84 -0.21 -18.43 -0.42
N THR A 85 0.96 -18.05 0.08
CA THR A 85 1.47 -18.45 1.41
C THR A 85 1.87 -17.23 2.24
N THR A 86 2.00 -17.42 3.56
CA THR A 86 2.60 -16.46 4.47
C THR A 86 4.10 -16.69 4.61
N VAL A 87 4.82 -15.78 5.30
CA VAL A 87 6.27 -15.92 5.56
C VAL A 87 6.60 -17.20 6.35
N GLY A 88 5.63 -17.81 7.05
CA GLY A 88 5.78 -19.11 7.72
C GLY A 88 5.49 -20.33 6.86
N GLY A 89 5.06 -20.15 5.61
CA GLY A 89 4.66 -21.21 4.69
C GLY A 89 3.18 -21.58 4.75
N ASP A 90 2.41 -21.05 5.71
CA ASP A 90 0.98 -21.33 5.82
C ASP A 90 0.22 -20.80 4.60
N GLU A 91 -0.67 -21.61 4.05
CA GLU A 91 -1.52 -21.22 2.93
C GLU A 91 -2.50 -20.12 3.34
N ARG A 92 -2.64 -19.10 2.49
CA ARG A 92 -3.68 -18.09 2.62
C ARG A 92 -4.99 -18.65 2.08
N ARG A 93 -6.02 -18.62 2.90
CA ARG A 93 -7.34 -19.15 2.57
C ARG A 93 -7.86 -18.56 1.26
N ASN A 94 -8.23 -19.44 0.31
CA ASN A 94 -8.84 -19.11 -0.98
C ASN A 94 -8.16 -17.95 -1.72
N CYS A 95 -6.83 -17.87 -1.64
CA CYS A 95 -6.04 -16.79 -2.21
C CYS A 95 -4.95 -17.34 -3.13
N ARG A 96 -4.89 -16.82 -4.36
CA ARG A 96 -3.81 -17.11 -5.31
C ARG A 96 -2.94 -15.88 -5.51
N VAL A 97 -1.67 -16.08 -5.84
CA VAL A 97 -0.68 -15.03 -6.06
C VAL A 97 0.10 -15.23 -7.36
N ALA A 98 0.40 -14.13 -8.03
CA ALA A 98 1.45 -14.03 -9.03
C ALA A 98 2.35 -12.83 -8.69
N TRP A 99 3.58 -12.86 -9.20
CA TRP A 99 4.56 -11.80 -9.02
C TRP A 99 4.96 -11.25 -10.38
N LEU A 100 4.63 -9.99 -10.65
CA LEU A 100 4.98 -9.32 -11.89
C LEU A 100 6.27 -8.52 -11.68
N PRO A 101 7.34 -8.77 -12.46
CA PRO A 101 8.53 -7.94 -12.40
C PRO A 101 8.21 -6.50 -12.82
N VAL A 102 8.49 -5.53 -11.94
CA VAL A 102 8.17 -4.11 -12.19
C VAL A 102 8.84 -3.61 -13.47
N ASP A 103 10.10 -3.99 -13.68
CA ASP A 103 10.88 -3.54 -14.84
C ASP A 103 10.45 -4.17 -16.17
N SER A 104 9.57 -5.18 -16.14
CA SER A 104 9.11 -5.90 -17.33
C SER A 104 7.66 -5.64 -17.69
N ASP A 105 6.91 -4.90 -16.86
CA ASP A 105 5.50 -4.55 -17.11
C ASP A 105 5.32 -3.04 -17.19
N VAL A 106 4.79 -2.54 -18.31
CA VAL A 106 4.68 -1.10 -18.59
C VAL A 106 3.75 -0.38 -17.61
N VAL A 107 2.67 -1.05 -17.17
CA VAL A 107 1.71 -0.47 -16.22
C VAL A 107 2.33 -0.43 -14.83
N ALA A 108 2.97 -1.52 -14.40
CA ALA A 108 3.67 -1.58 -13.12
C ALA A 108 4.78 -0.53 -13.01
N ALA A 109 5.62 -0.40 -14.04
CA ALA A 109 6.70 0.60 -14.08
C ALA A 109 6.17 2.04 -14.01
N SER A 110 5.13 2.35 -14.81
CA SER A 110 4.49 3.68 -14.81
C SER A 110 3.89 4.02 -13.44
N LEU A 111 3.17 3.08 -12.83
CA LEU A 111 2.61 3.23 -11.48
C LEU A 111 3.69 3.50 -10.44
N CYS A 112 4.78 2.73 -10.44
CA CYS A 112 5.91 2.94 -9.55
C CYS A 112 6.46 4.37 -9.67
N GLY A 113 6.71 4.85 -10.90
CA GLY A 113 7.20 6.21 -11.13
C GLY A 113 6.23 7.29 -10.61
N ALA A 114 4.94 7.16 -10.89
CA ALA A 114 3.93 8.10 -10.42
C ALA A 114 3.79 8.11 -8.88
N LEU A 115 3.81 6.93 -8.26
CA LEU A 115 3.67 6.78 -6.81
C LEU A 115 4.92 7.23 -6.05
N GLU A 116 6.12 7.03 -6.60
CA GLU A 116 7.35 7.60 -6.04
C GLU A 116 7.28 9.11 -5.97
N GLN A 117 6.92 9.77 -7.08
CA GLN A 117 6.83 11.23 -7.16
C GLN A 117 5.75 11.79 -6.24
N LEU A 118 4.66 11.05 -6.06
CA LEU A 118 3.55 11.46 -5.21
C LEU A 118 3.86 11.27 -3.72
N PHE A 119 4.38 10.11 -3.30
CA PHE A 119 4.45 9.75 -1.88
C PHE A 119 5.84 9.81 -1.25
N LEU A 120 6.91 9.93 -2.02
CA LEU A 120 8.26 9.98 -1.47
C LEU A 120 8.83 11.40 -1.47
N GLN A 121 9.49 11.74 -0.36
CA GLN A 121 10.25 12.98 -0.26
C GLN A 121 11.54 12.86 -1.09
N ALA A 122 12.03 13.99 -1.62
CA ALA A 122 13.29 14.05 -2.37
C ALA A 122 14.46 13.43 -1.60
N ALA A 123 14.53 13.66 -0.28
CA ALA A 123 15.56 13.08 0.59
C ALA A 123 15.56 11.54 0.63
N VAL A 124 14.41 10.89 0.36
CA VAL A 124 14.32 9.43 0.23
C VAL A 124 14.75 8.99 -1.18
N LEU A 125 14.35 9.74 -2.21
CA LEU A 125 14.69 9.46 -3.61
C LEU A 125 16.18 9.65 -3.93
N GLU A 126 16.86 10.54 -3.21
CA GLU A 126 18.29 10.85 -3.35
C GLU A 126 19.20 9.83 -2.64
N GLN A 127 18.65 8.96 -1.77
CA GLN A 127 19.45 7.90 -1.15
C GLN A 127 19.81 6.83 -2.19
N THR A 128 21.10 6.72 -2.49
CA THR A 128 21.65 5.87 -3.55
C THR A 128 21.76 4.38 -3.17
N ASP A 129 21.61 4.04 -1.89
CA ASP A 129 21.74 2.65 -1.39
C ASP A 129 20.46 1.80 -1.52
N CYS A 130 19.35 2.39 -2.00
CA CYS A 130 18.15 1.63 -2.42
C CYS A 130 18.42 0.71 -3.64
N THR A 131 19.63 0.75 -4.20
CA THR A 131 20.06 0.03 -5.40
C THR A 131 20.45 -1.43 -5.13
N SER A 132 20.72 -1.84 -3.89
CA SER A 132 21.15 -3.21 -3.58
C SER A 132 19.99 -4.22 -3.36
N GLY A 133 18.73 -3.81 -3.58
CA GLY A 133 17.55 -4.68 -3.53
C GLY A 133 16.37 -4.24 -4.39
N GLY A 134 16.55 -3.25 -5.27
CA GLY A 134 15.47 -2.58 -6.01
C GLY A 134 14.70 -1.60 -5.12
N ARG A 135 14.32 -0.44 -5.68
CA ARG A 135 13.46 0.55 -4.98
C ARG A 135 12.07 -0.03 -4.70
N TRP A 136 11.58 -0.86 -5.62
CA TRP A 136 10.30 -1.54 -5.51
C TRP A 136 10.51 -3.05 -5.48
N GLU A 137 9.72 -3.72 -4.65
CA GLU A 137 9.49 -5.16 -4.81
C GLU A 137 8.69 -5.42 -6.09
N ASN A 138 8.81 -6.63 -6.66
CA ASN A 138 7.92 -7.10 -7.71
C ASN A 138 6.45 -6.89 -7.30
N MET A 139 5.60 -6.53 -8.26
CA MET A 139 4.18 -6.35 -7.99
C MET A 139 3.55 -7.69 -7.63
N GLN A 140 3.09 -7.79 -6.38
CA GLN A 140 2.31 -8.92 -5.90
C GLN A 140 0.85 -8.75 -6.33
N CYS A 141 0.39 -9.60 -7.25
CA CYS A 141 -1.01 -9.66 -7.67
C CYS A 141 -1.72 -10.80 -6.94
N LEU A 142 -2.78 -10.47 -6.20
CA LEU A 142 -3.53 -11.40 -5.38
C LEU A 142 -4.95 -11.57 -5.94
N ASN A 143 -5.43 -12.81 -6.00
CA ASN A 143 -6.80 -13.15 -6.36
C ASN A 143 -7.45 -13.89 -5.20
N TYR A 144 -8.39 -13.23 -4.53
CA TYR A 144 -9.20 -13.81 -3.46
C TYR A 144 -10.51 -14.33 -4.05
N ALA A 145 -10.75 -15.63 -3.91
CA ALA A 145 -12.05 -16.22 -4.19
C ALA A 145 -12.99 -16.07 -2.97
N ASP A 146 -14.24 -16.51 -3.10
CA ASP A 146 -15.25 -16.42 -2.03
C ASP A 146 -14.74 -16.96 -0.69
N GLY A 147 -14.88 -16.15 0.36
CA GLY A 147 -14.39 -16.47 1.71
C GLY A 147 -12.86 -16.46 1.84
N GLY A 148 -12.13 -15.98 0.82
CA GLY A 148 -10.71 -15.71 0.91
C GLY A 148 -10.42 -14.51 1.78
N GLU A 149 -9.37 -14.62 2.59
CA GLU A 149 -9.02 -13.59 3.56
C GLU A 149 -7.51 -13.53 3.78
N PHE A 150 -7.06 -12.38 4.27
CA PHE A 150 -5.73 -12.24 4.80
C PHE A 150 -5.78 -11.54 6.15
N LEU A 151 -5.34 -12.26 7.19
CA LEU A 151 -5.46 -11.80 8.57
C LEU A 151 -4.64 -10.54 8.83
N PRO A 152 -5.05 -9.71 9.83
CA PRO A 152 -4.29 -8.54 10.23
C PRO A 152 -2.82 -8.84 10.52
N HIS A 153 -1.93 -8.09 9.89
CA HIS A 153 -0.48 -8.24 9.99
C HIS A 153 0.22 -6.90 9.74
N TYR A 154 1.55 -6.91 9.85
CA TYR A 154 2.41 -5.79 9.45
C TYR A 154 3.21 -6.22 8.23
N ASP A 155 3.24 -5.38 7.20
CA ASP A 155 4.04 -5.63 6.00
C ASP A 155 5.55 -5.52 6.28
N ALA A 156 5.92 -4.62 7.19
CA ALA A 156 7.30 -4.46 7.64
C ALA A 156 7.59 -5.32 8.88
N ASN A 157 8.83 -5.79 9.00
CA ASN A 157 9.33 -6.54 10.14
C ASN A 157 10.84 -6.26 10.35
N GLU A 158 11.45 -6.97 11.30
CA GLU A 158 12.86 -6.84 11.69
C GLU A 158 13.84 -7.19 10.55
N CYS A 159 13.39 -7.96 9.56
CA CYS A 159 14.15 -8.40 8.39
C CYS A 159 13.71 -7.71 7.09
N THR A 160 12.56 -7.05 7.07
CA THR A 160 11.99 -6.43 5.87
C THR A 160 11.49 -5.03 6.22
N HIS A 161 12.29 -4.01 5.91
CA HIS A 161 12.04 -2.62 6.27
C HIS A 161 11.23 -1.90 5.20
N ARG A 162 9.97 -2.33 4.98
CA ARG A 162 9.05 -1.65 4.07
C ARG A 162 8.60 -0.31 4.64
N MET A 163 8.68 0.74 3.82
CA MET A 163 8.25 2.09 4.22
C MET A 163 6.83 2.42 3.78
N LEU A 164 6.47 1.96 2.57
CA LEU A 164 5.21 2.26 1.90
C LEU A 164 4.69 0.96 1.30
N THR A 165 3.41 0.71 1.51
CA THR A 165 2.64 -0.31 0.77
C THR A 165 1.54 0.41 0.00
N VAL A 166 1.43 0.08 -1.28
CA VAL A 166 0.34 0.51 -2.14
C VAL A 166 -0.48 -0.72 -2.52
N LEU A 167 -1.75 -0.70 -2.11
CA LEU A 167 -2.76 -1.71 -2.44
C LEU A 167 -3.61 -1.18 -3.60
N LEU A 168 -3.67 -1.96 -4.69
CA LEU A 168 -4.42 -1.61 -5.90
C LEU A 168 -5.58 -2.60 -6.04
N TYR A 169 -6.80 -2.08 -6.13
CA TYR A 169 -7.99 -2.87 -6.39
C TYR A 169 -8.28 -2.88 -7.88
N LEU A 170 -8.15 -4.04 -8.52
CA LEU A 170 -8.27 -4.15 -9.98
C LEU A 170 -9.70 -4.46 -10.46
N ASN A 171 -10.53 -5.09 -9.61
CA ASN A 171 -11.89 -5.51 -9.95
C ASN A 171 -12.97 -4.99 -8.97
N GLY A 172 -12.60 -4.11 -8.03
CA GLY A 172 -13.51 -3.49 -7.07
C GLY A 172 -14.13 -4.45 -6.04
N ALA A 173 -13.62 -5.68 -5.90
CA ALA A 173 -14.11 -6.65 -4.93
C ALA A 173 -13.24 -6.71 -3.67
N GLY A 174 -13.89 -6.84 -2.51
CA GLY A 174 -13.24 -6.97 -1.20
C GLY A 174 -12.98 -5.64 -0.50
N GLU A 175 -12.50 -5.71 0.74
CA GLU A 175 -12.22 -4.57 1.62
C GLU A 175 -10.85 -4.78 2.28
N THR A 176 -10.14 -3.68 2.59
CA THR A 176 -8.97 -3.73 3.47
C THR A 176 -9.35 -3.04 4.76
N TRP A 177 -9.21 -3.77 5.86
CA TRP A 177 -9.57 -3.29 7.18
C TRP A 177 -8.31 -2.93 7.98
N PHE A 178 -8.32 -1.74 8.56
CA PHE A 178 -7.27 -1.24 9.44
C PHE A 178 -7.80 -1.16 10.88
N PRO A 179 -7.69 -2.24 11.68
CA PRO A 179 -8.34 -2.36 13.00
C PRO A 179 -7.99 -1.26 13.99
N LEU A 180 -6.78 -0.71 13.88
CA LEU A 180 -6.23 0.27 14.81
C LEU A 180 -6.13 1.67 14.18
N ALA A 181 -6.84 1.90 13.06
CA ALA A 181 -6.85 3.19 12.39
C ALA A 181 -7.53 4.26 13.25
N LEU A 182 -6.92 5.44 13.32
CA LEU A 182 -7.47 6.61 14.01
C LEU A 182 -8.03 7.60 12.99
N GLN A 183 -9.33 7.91 13.10
CA GLN A 183 -10.04 8.79 12.17
C GLN A 183 -10.27 10.19 12.76
N ASP A 184 -10.30 10.37 14.09
CA ASP A 184 -10.56 11.66 14.75
C ASP A 184 -9.39 12.11 15.67
N ALA A 185 -9.20 13.42 15.84
CA ALA A 185 -8.31 14.02 16.83
C ALA A 185 -8.62 13.57 18.28
N ARG A 186 -9.87 13.18 18.57
CA ARG A 186 -10.26 12.54 19.84
C ARG A 186 -9.58 11.18 20.05
N ASP A 187 -9.39 10.40 18.99
CA ASP A 187 -8.65 9.14 19.05
C ASP A 187 -7.15 9.40 19.28
N ALA A 188 -6.61 10.47 18.66
CA ALA A 188 -5.21 10.85 18.80
C ALA A 188 -4.84 11.31 20.23
N GLN A 189 -5.77 11.91 20.98
CA GLN A 189 -5.55 12.28 22.39
C GLN A 189 -5.54 11.07 23.35
N ALA A 190 -6.29 10.00 23.03
CA ALA A 190 -6.33 8.80 23.85
C ALA A 190 -5.04 7.96 23.74
N VAL A 191 -4.36 8.00 22.59
CA VAL A 191 -3.14 7.23 22.33
C VAL A 191 -1.90 8.08 22.57
N ALA A 192 -1.69 8.49 23.82
CA ALA A 192 -0.51 9.22 24.24
C ALA A 192 0.80 8.45 23.88
N ASN A 193 1.43 8.86 22.78
CA ASN A 193 2.87 8.83 22.49
C ASN A 193 3.66 7.50 22.47
N LYS A 194 3.05 6.31 22.37
CA LYS A 194 3.83 5.09 22.05
C LYS A 194 3.17 4.24 20.98
N ASN A 195 3.94 3.86 19.96
CA ASN A 195 3.61 2.70 19.14
C ASN A 195 3.71 1.47 20.06
N PRO A 196 2.61 0.76 20.33
CA PRO A 196 2.69 -0.46 21.12
C PRO A 196 3.60 -1.47 20.39
N PRO A 197 4.29 -2.37 21.13
CA PRO A 197 5.02 -3.45 20.51
C PRO A 197 4.13 -4.25 19.54
N ARG A 198 4.69 -4.72 18.43
CA ARG A 198 3.98 -5.43 17.35
C ARG A 198 2.98 -6.48 17.87
N GLN A 199 3.44 -7.34 18.78
CA GLN A 199 2.59 -8.42 19.31
C GLN A 199 1.40 -7.90 20.13
N VAL A 200 1.59 -6.80 20.86
CA VAL A 200 0.52 -6.16 21.64
C VAL A 200 -0.54 -5.59 20.70
N ALA A 201 -0.11 -4.92 19.63
CA ALA A 201 -1.01 -4.38 18.62
C ALA A 201 -1.81 -5.49 17.91
N LEU A 202 -1.16 -6.58 17.50
CA LEU A 202 -1.84 -7.72 16.86
C LEU A 202 -2.82 -8.41 17.81
N ASN A 203 -2.48 -8.55 19.09
CA ASN A 203 -3.39 -9.12 20.08
C ASN A 203 -4.63 -8.23 20.30
N ALA A 204 -4.45 -6.91 20.31
CA ALA A 204 -5.57 -5.96 20.39
C ALA A 204 -6.46 -6.05 19.14
N ALA A 205 -5.87 -6.07 17.94
CA ALA A 205 -6.59 -6.16 16.68
C ALA A 205 -7.47 -7.43 16.59
N ARG A 206 -7.04 -8.56 17.17
CA ARG A 206 -7.81 -9.81 17.21
C ARG A 206 -9.11 -9.75 18.04
N GLN A 207 -9.28 -8.70 18.84
CA GLN A 207 -10.49 -8.49 19.64
C GLN A 207 -11.47 -7.50 18.99
N LEU A 208 -11.12 -6.99 17.81
CA LEU A 208 -11.89 -6.00 17.07
C LEU A 208 -12.61 -6.65 15.89
N GLU A 209 -13.66 -6.00 15.41
CA GLU A 209 -14.51 -6.49 14.32
C GLU A 209 -14.66 -5.42 13.22
N PRO A 210 -14.52 -5.77 11.92
CA PRO A 210 -14.62 -4.81 10.82
C PRO A 210 -15.91 -4.00 10.79
N SER A 211 -17.04 -4.60 11.21
CA SER A 211 -18.34 -3.93 11.20
C SER A 211 -18.50 -2.82 12.25
N ARG A 212 -17.55 -2.69 13.19
CA ARG A 212 -17.67 -1.80 14.34
C ARG A 212 -16.42 -0.95 14.58
N ASP A 213 -15.24 -1.51 14.36
CA ASP A 213 -13.98 -0.97 14.82
C ASP A 213 -13.07 -0.63 13.62
N GLY A 214 -12.22 0.39 13.74
CA GLY A 214 -11.22 0.73 12.73
C GLY A 214 -11.75 1.48 11.50
N LEU A 215 -11.01 1.37 10.40
CA LEU A 215 -11.33 1.90 9.06
C LEU A 215 -11.46 0.73 8.09
#